data_AF-A0AAF0E960-F1
#
_entry.id   AF-A0AAF0E960-F1
#
_cell.length_a   1.000
_cell.length_b   1.000
_cell.length_c   1.000
_cell.angle_alpha   90.00
_cell.angle_beta   90.00
_cell.angle_gamma   90.00
#
_symmetry.space_group_name_H-M   'P 1'
#
loop_
_entity.id
_entity.type
_entity.pdbx_description
1 polymer ?
#
loop_
_entity_poly.entity_id
_entity_poly.type
_entity_poly.pdbx_seq_one_letter_code
_entity_poly.pdbx_strand_id
1 'polypeptide(L)'
;MCEHVANIKQPKQVTDIKNFLAIARRPDAKMARIKKTVLANRNVQTKFKLRCSRYLYTLVVDDAEKAEKLKQSLPPGTLCTRRLTRLGKEVKEIGAKKLKK
;
A
#
# COMPACT_ATOMS: atom_id res chain seq x y z
N MET A 1 15.43 4.77 -16.10
CA MET A 1 15.81 5.27 -14.76
C MET A 1 14.67 6.13 -14.21
N CYS A 2 13.85 5.61 -13.30
CA CYS A 2 12.72 6.37 -12.71
C CYS A 2 13.07 6.84 -11.30
N GLU A 3 13.89 7.88 -11.20
CA GLU A 3 14.11 8.63 -9.98
C GLU A 3 12.99 9.67 -9.82
N HIS A 4 11.92 9.27 -9.14
CA HIS A 4 10.89 10.23 -8.75
C HIS A 4 11.21 10.78 -7.36
N VAL A 5 12.04 11.83 -7.33
CA VAL A 5 12.11 12.78 -6.22
C VAL A 5 10.77 13.51 -6.18
N ALA A 6 9.84 12.96 -5.41
CA ALA A 6 8.50 13.50 -5.31
C ALA A 6 8.54 14.78 -4.48
N ASN A 7 8.46 15.95 -5.12
CA ASN A 7 8.15 17.22 -4.46
C ASN A 7 6.81 17.04 -3.72
N ILE A 8 6.88 17.03 -2.38
CA ILE A 8 5.76 16.68 -1.50
C ILE A 8 4.97 17.95 -1.22
N LYS A 9 4.11 18.35 -2.16
CA LYS A 9 2.92 19.15 -1.79
C LYS A 9 2.14 18.35 -0.74
N GLN A 10 1.81 19.01 0.37
CA GLN A 10 1.32 18.49 1.66
C GLN A 10 0.58 17.12 1.59
N PRO A 11 0.96 16.12 2.42
CA PRO A 11 0.31 14.82 2.43
C PRO A 11 -1.14 14.93 2.94
N LYS A 12 -2.04 14.11 2.38
CA LYS A 12 -3.44 14.00 2.82
C LYS A 12 -3.73 12.59 3.29
N GLN A 13 -4.28 12.47 4.49
CA GLN A 13 -4.77 11.19 5.01
C GLN A 13 -6.21 10.96 4.55
N VAL A 14 -6.50 9.71 4.16
CA VAL A 14 -7.85 9.25 3.86
C VAL A 14 -8.18 8.15 4.87
N THR A 15 -9.30 8.30 5.57
CA THR A 15 -9.82 7.32 6.53
C THR A 15 -10.72 6.29 5.84
N ASP A 16 -11.54 6.75 4.90
CA ASP A 16 -12.52 5.91 4.22
C ASP A 16 -11.96 5.09 3.06
N ILE A 17 -12.25 3.79 3.11
CA ILE A 17 -11.85 2.82 2.08
C ILE A 17 -12.51 3.14 0.73
N LYS A 18 -13.81 3.53 0.74
CA LYS A 18 -14.56 3.85 -0.47
C LYS A 18 -13.94 5.03 -1.22
N ASN A 19 -13.58 6.07 -0.48
CA ASN A 19 -12.91 7.26 -1.03
C ASN A 19 -11.53 6.91 -1.58
N PHE A 20 -10.79 6.03 -0.90
CA PHE A 20 -9.49 5.55 -1.38
C PHE A 20 -9.60 4.82 -2.73
N LEU A 21 -10.59 3.92 -2.89
CA LEU A 21 -10.82 3.21 -4.15
C LEU A 21 -11.30 4.13 -5.28
N ALA A 22 -12.07 5.18 -4.96
CA ALA A 22 -12.45 6.20 -5.94
C ALA A 22 -11.23 6.97 -6.47
N ILE A 23 -10.30 7.34 -5.59
CA ILE A 23 -9.05 8.04 -5.98
C ILE A 23 -8.13 7.09 -6.76
N ALA A 24 -8.06 5.81 -6.38
CA ALA A 24 -7.22 4.83 -7.07
C ALA A 24 -7.64 4.54 -8.52
N ARG A 25 -8.94 4.67 -8.84
CA ARG A 25 -9.45 4.49 -10.21
C ARG A 25 -9.31 5.74 -11.09
N ARG A 26 -8.94 6.87 -10.51
CA ARG A 26 -8.89 8.16 -11.20
C ARG A 26 -7.60 8.24 -12.05
N PRO A 27 -7.64 8.83 -13.26
CA PRO A 27 -6.50 8.81 -14.21
C PRO A 27 -5.28 9.63 -13.74
N ASP A 28 -5.41 10.42 -12.68
CA ASP A 28 -4.30 11.18 -12.09
C ASP A 28 -3.44 10.36 -11.12
N ALA A 29 -3.90 9.17 -10.74
CA ALA A 29 -3.15 8.26 -9.91
C ALA A 29 -2.10 7.54 -10.76
N LYS A 30 -0.81 7.87 -10.53
CA LYS A 30 0.31 7.36 -11.36
C LYS A 30 1.04 6.19 -10.73
N MET A 31 1.05 6.11 -9.40
CA MET A 31 1.82 5.10 -8.68
C MET A 31 1.22 4.83 -7.30
N ALA A 32 1.07 3.55 -6.98
CA ALA A 32 0.75 3.12 -5.63
C ALA A 32 2.00 2.52 -4.97
N ARG A 33 2.26 2.91 -3.73
CA ARG A 33 3.32 2.36 -2.88
C ARG A 33 2.68 1.74 -1.65
N ILE A 34 2.92 0.45 -1.45
CA ILE A 34 2.44 -0.29 -0.28
C ILE A 34 3.62 -0.43 0.68
N LYS A 35 3.45 0.07 1.90
CA LYS A 35 4.46 -0.02 2.96
C LYS A 35 3.88 -0.77 4.15
N LYS A 36 4.38 -1.98 4.39
CA LYS A 36 4.13 -2.73 5.62
C LYS A 36 5.09 -2.21 6.71
N THR A 37 4.56 -1.91 7.88
CA THR A 37 5.31 -1.42 9.05
C THR A 37 4.94 -2.27 10.24
N VAL A 38 5.91 -2.92 10.86
CA VAL A 38 5.71 -3.61 12.14
C VAL A 38 5.89 -2.56 13.24
N LEU A 39 4.88 -2.39 14.08
CA LEU A 39 4.94 -1.53 15.27
C LEU A 39 5.65 -2.27 16.41
N ALA A 40 6.14 -1.50 17.39
CA ALA A 40 6.82 -2.02 18.59
C ALA A 40 6.00 -3.09 19.33
N ASN A 41 4.66 -2.98 19.29
CA ASN A 41 3.72 -3.89 19.95
C ASN A 41 3.43 -5.17 19.14
N ARG A 42 4.32 -5.56 18.22
CA ARG A 42 4.17 -6.70 17.27
C ARG A 42 2.97 -6.60 16.30
N ASN A 43 2.23 -5.50 16.30
CA ASN A 43 1.14 -5.26 15.35
C ASN A 43 1.68 -4.86 13.97
N VAL A 44 1.06 -5.38 12.91
CA VAL A 44 1.45 -5.10 11.52
C VAL A 44 0.51 -4.06 10.92
N GLN A 45 1.03 -2.85 10.69
CA GLN A 45 0.28 -1.77 10.04
C GLN A 45 0.70 -1.63 8.57
N THR A 46 -0.27 -1.66 7.68
CA THR A 46 -0.05 -1.43 6.24
C THR A 46 -0.47 -0.01 5.86
N LYS A 47 0.43 0.72 5.21
CA LYS A 47 0.17 2.06 4.68
C LYS A 47 0.13 1.99 3.15
N PHE A 48 -1.02 2.31 2.59
CA PHE A 48 -1.20 2.48 1.15
C PHE A 48 -0.96 3.94 0.81
N LYS A 49 0.08 4.21 0.03
CA LYS A 49 0.46 5.56 -0.40
C LYS A 49 0.20 5.69 -1.89
N LEU A 50 -0.74 6.53 -2.28
CA LEU A 50 -1.08 6.77 -3.67
C LEU A 50 -0.51 8.12 -4.12
N ARG A 51 0.36 8.10 -5.13
CA ARG A 51 0.86 9.31 -5.77
C ARG A 51 -0.13 9.76 -6.84
N CYS A 52 -0.78 10.88 -6.56
CA CYS A 52 -1.59 11.61 -7.53
C CYS A 52 -0.80 12.83 -8.04
N SER A 53 -1.35 13.55 -9.01
CA SER A 53 -0.71 14.76 -9.56
C SER A 53 -0.40 15.80 -8.47
N ARG A 54 -1.37 16.12 -7.61
CA ARG A 54 -1.26 17.21 -6.63
C ARG A 54 -0.85 16.78 -5.22
N TYR A 55 -1.32 15.63 -4.73
CA TYR A 55 -1.15 15.19 -3.35
C TYR A 55 -0.65 13.75 -3.27
N LEU A 56 -0.05 13.42 -2.13
CA LEU A 56 0.18 12.04 -1.70
C LEU A 56 -0.97 11.64 -0.77
N TYR A 57 -1.81 10.71 -1.21
CA TYR A 57 -2.86 10.16 -0.36
C TYR A 57 -2.34 8.97 0.42
N THR A 58 -2.66 8.91 1.70
CA THR A 58 -2.29 7.79 2.55
C THR A 58 -3.51 7.19 3.24
N LEU A 59 -3.72 5.89 3.06
CA LEU A 59 -4.64 5.07 3.86
C LEU A 59 -3.82 4.19 4.80
N VAL A 60 -4.20 4.16 6.07
CA VAL A 60 -3.58 3.32 7.11
C VAL A 60 -4.56 2.21 7.46
N VAL A 61 -4.09 0.96 7.43
CA VAL A 61 -4.87 -0.22 7.76
C VAL A 61 -4.07 -1.08 8.71
N ASP A 62 -4.59 -1.32 9.91
CA ASP A 62 -3.94 -2.16 10.94
C ASP A 62 -4.21 -3.66 10.75
N ASP A 63 -5.19 -3.99 9.91
CA ASP A 63 -5.68 -5.34 9.68
C ASP A 63 -5.04 -5.95 8.42
N ALA A 64 -4.28 -7.04 8.60
CA ALA A 64 -3.49 -7.64 7.53
C ALA A 64 -4.36 -8.29 6.44
N GLU A 65 -5.48 -8.89 6.80
CA GLU A 65 -6.37 -9.59 5.86
C GLU A 65 -7.10 -8.59 4.96
N LYS A 66 -7.60 -7.50 5.54
CA LYS A 66 -8.20 -6.39 4.77
C LYS A 66 -7.19 -5.75 3.83
N ALA A 67 -5.93 -5.63 4.26
CA ALA A 67 -4.87 -5.08 3.43
C ALA A 67 -4.55 -5.94 2.19
N GLU A 68 -4.54 -7.28 2.31
CA GLU A 68 -4.32 -8.14 1.14
C GLU A 68 -5.51 -8.10 0.16
N LYS A 69 -6.75 -8.05 0.66
CA LYS A 69 -7.95 -7.84 -0.19
C LYS A 69 -7.90 -6.50 -0.94
N LEU A 70 -7.50 -5.43 -0.25
CA LEU A 70 -7.34 -4.10 -0.86
C LEU A 70 -6.24 -4.10 -1.94
N LYS A 71 -5.15 -4.84 -1.70
CA LYS A 71 -4.06 -4.98 -2.67
C LYS A 71 -4.51 -5.71 -3.93
N GLN A 72 -5.35 -6.74 -3.81
CA GLN A 72 -5.93 -7.46 -4.95
C GLN A 72 -6.99 -6.62 -5.71
N SER A 73 -7.68 -5.73 -5.01
CA SER A 73 -8.69 -4.85 -5.60
C SER A 73 -8.10 -3.70 -6.42
N LEU A 74 -6.78 -3.47 -6.33
CA LEU A 74 -6.11 -2.46 -7.14
C LEU A 74 -5.85 -3.00 -8.55
N PRO A 75 -6.24 -2.28 -9.62
CA PRO A 75 -6.03 -2.73 -10.99
C PRO A 75 -4.52 -2.78 -11.31
N PRO A 76 -4.00 -3.94 -11.79
CA PRO A 76 -2.57 -4.13 -12.05
C PRO A 76 -2.03 -3.35 -13.26
N GLY A 77 -2.90 -2.80 -14.12
CA GLY A 77 -2.51 -2.13 -15.36
C GLY A 77 -2.32 -0.61 -15.30
N THR A 78 -2.92 0.08 -14.31
CA THR A 78 -2.90 1.56 -14.25
C THR A 78 -1.97 2.11 -13.17
N LEU A 79 -1.65 1.31 -12.16
CA LEU A 79 -0.81 1.72 -11.04
C LEU A 79 0.39 0.78 -10.95
N CYS A 80 1.58 1.30 -11.26
CA CYS A 80 2.82 0.58 -10.94
C CYS A 80 2.91 0.40 -9.42
N THR A 81 2.45 -0.75 -8.90
CA THR A 81 2.50 -1.06 -7.47
C THR A 81 3.92 -1.39 -7.10
N ARG A 82 4.66 -0.43 -6.53
CA ARG A 82 6.01 -0.69 -6.03
C ARG A 82 5.93 -1.06 -4.55
N ARG A 83 6.23 -2.31 -4.21
CA ARG A 83 6.44 -2.72 -2.81
C ARG A 83 7.69 -2.02 -2.30
N LEU A 84 7.56 -1.21 -1.25
CA LEU A 84 8.71 -0.60 -0.59
C LEU A 84 9.01 -1.41 0.67
N THR A 85 9.88 -2.41 0.55
CA THR A 85 10.57 -2.99 1.69
C THR A 85 11.64 -1.99 2.10
N ARG A 86 11.63 -1.50 3.34
CA ARG A 86 12.82 -0.81 3.87
C ARG A 86 13.89 -1.89 3.99
N LEU A 87 14.89 -1.86 3.11
CA LEU A 87 16.13 -2.66 3.10
C LEU A 87 16.00 -4.09 3.68
N GLY A 88 15.85 -5.07 2.79
CA GLY A 88 16.49 -6.38 2.99
C GLY A 88 15.93 -7.33 4.05
N LYS A 89 14.60 -7.45 4.21
CA LYS A 89 14.00 -8.71 4.71
C LYS A 89 12.78 -9.08 3.88
N GLU A 90 12.94 -10.12 3.07
CA GLU A 90 11.84 -10.89 2.51
C GLU A 90 10.98 -11.37 3.68
N VAL A 91 9.73 -10.91 3.75
CA VAL A 91 8.73 -11.54 4.61
C VAL A 91 8.37 -12.84 3.90
N LYS A 92 9.15 -13.89 4.16
CA LYS A 92 8.80 -15.26 3.80
C LYS A 92 7.38 -15.52 4.30
N GLU A 93 6.58 -16.05 3.40
CA GLU A 93 5.29 -16.70 3.67
C GLU A 93 5.34 -17.41 5.03
N ILE A 94 4.59 -16.88 5.99
CA ILE A 94 4.34 -17.62 7.22
C ILE A 94 3.36 -18.72 6.80
N GLY A 95 3.90 -19.94 6.73
CA GLY A 95 3.34 -21.05 5.97
C GLY A 95 1.91 -21.43 6.31
N ALA A 96 1.17 -21.77 5.26
CA ALA A 96 0.11 -22.76 5.36
C ALA A 96 0.75 -24.09 5.79
N LYS A 97 0.77 -24.37 7.10
CA LYS A 97 0.98 -25.73 7.59
C LYS A 97 -0.22 -26.56 7.16
N LYS A 98 -0.03 -27.27 6.04
CA LYS A 98 -0.89 -28.36 5.59
C LYS A 98 -0.89 -29.44 6.67
N LEU A 99 -1.93 -29.47 7.49
CA LEU A 99 -2.21 -30.56 8.41
C LEU A 99 -2.67 -31.75 7.54
N LYS A 100 -1.73 -32.64 7.19
CA LYS A 100 -2.08 -33.98 6.69
C LYS A 100 -2.15 -34.89 7.92
N LYS A 101 -3.34 -35.44 8.10
CA LYS A 101 -3.67 -36.52 9.03
C LYS A 101 -3.06 -37.83 8.55
#